data_AF-A0A850EKJ2-F1
#
_entry.id   AF-A0A850EKJ2-F1
#
_cell.length_a   1.000
_cell.length_b   1.000
_cell.length_c   1.000
_cell.angle_alpha   90.00
_cell.angle_beta   90.00
_cell.angle_gamma   90.00
#
_symmetry.space_group_name_H-M   'P 1'
#
loop_
_entity.id
_entity.type
_entity.pdbx_description
1 polymer ?
#
loop_
_entity_poly.entity_id
_entity_poly.type
_entity_poly.pdbx_seq_one_letter_code
_entity_poly.pdbx_strand_id
1 'polypeptide(L)'
;MARVNIQDPPASGSGREFYLLGYNRTGIDSFIIALSYVLMPVGLVAAILRMLLTHYKNQRKASNYNLLCHALIGGFVDLSLIMILSGGLDDLNMGIFFIVFIAILFLMPAYFLGNAASKAKLKFSQLCHSYMVMSLDEGVRYIGTLAQLTGQSESDVRRDLRYLQEQGLIPHGLTFYEGQGAEGSAVKETTSTARAGQAAAPSGSSEKTSASSQPKPKPGPQQLPKAMRCPGCGAQNTVQPGQAKPCDYCGTTLTYS
;
A
#
# COMPACT_ATOMS: atom_id res chain seq x y z
N MET A 1 -2.89 14.94 -5.60
CA MET A 1 -3.05 14.31 -6.92
C MET A 1 -1.66 13.93 -7.42
N ALA A 2 -1.32 12.65 -7.46
CA ALA A 2 -0.15 12.18 -8.18
C ALA A 2 -0.47 12.32 -9.66
N ARG A 3 0.05 13.36 -10.30
CA ARG A 3 0.00 13.47 -11.75
C ARG A 3 0.95 12.40 -12.30
N VAL A 4 0.45 11.52 -13.16
CA VAL A 4 1.33 10.82 -14.09
C VAL A 4 2.03 11.92 -14.86
N ASN A 5 3.35 12.02 -14.72
CA ASN A 5 4.08 13.03 -15.45
C ASN A 5 4.24 12.54 -16.89
N ILE A 6 3.25 12.81 -17.73
CA ILE A 6 3.24 12.42 -19.16
C ILE A 6 4.40 13.08 -19.93
N GLN A 7 5.03 14.12 -19.35
CA GLN A 7 6.20 14.78 -19.92
C GLN A 7 7.50 13.98 -19.73
N ASP A 8 7.56 13.05 -18.78
CA ASP A 8 8.73 12.19 -18.64
C ASP A 8 8.62 11.05 -19.67
N PRO A 9 9.67 10.80 -20.48
CA PRO A 9 9.66 9.67 -21.41
C PRO A 9 9.40 8.37 -20.63
N PRO A 10 8.68 7.40 -21.21
CA PRO A 10 8.43 6.13 -20.55
C PRO A 10 9.76 5.51 -20.13
N ALA A 11 9.85 5.12 -18.86
CA ALA A 11 11.03 4.41 -18.39
C ALA A 11 11.06 3.03 -19.05
N SER A 12 12.18 2.69 -19.66
CA SER A 12 12.45 1.33 -20.14
C SER A 12 13.07 0.53 -18.99
N GLY A 13 12.33 -0.44 -18.49
CA GLY A 13 12.82 -1.41 -17.50
C GLY A 13 12.27 -2.78 -17.82
N SER A 14 13.11 -3.81 -17.82
CA SER A 14 12.73 -5.20 -18.17
C SER A 14 12.07 -5.38 -19.56
N GLY A 15 12.36 -4.48 -20.52
CA GLY A 15 11.85 -4.58 -21.89
C GLY A 15 10.39 -4.11 -22.08
N ARG A 16 9.80 -3.43 -21.10
CA ARG A 16 8.46 -2.82 -21.20
C ARG A 16 8.53 -1.33 -20.85
N GLU A 17 7.78 -0.52 -21.61
CA GLU A 17 7.62 0.91 -21.37
C GLU A 17 6.57 1.16 -20.28
N PHE A 18 6.91 1.95 -19.26
CA PHE A 18 5.96 2.37 -18.23
C PHE A 18 6.24 3.79 -17.75
N TYR A 19 5.21 4.49 -17.29
CA TYR A 19 5.35 5.84 -16.74
C TYR A 19 5.82 5.81 -15.29
N LEU A 20 6.76 6.70 -14.95
CA LEU A 20 7.22 6.87 -13.57
C LEU A 20 6.21 7.68 -12.76
N LEU A 21 5.70 7.09 -11.68
CA LEU A 21 4.81 7.82 -10.77
C LEU A 21 5.60 8.86 -9.98
N GLY A 22 5.10 10.09 -9.92
CA GLY A 22 5.68 11.16 -9.10
C GLY A 22 5.71 10.82 -7.60
N TYR A 23 6.52 11.54 -6.84
CA TYR A 23 6.51 11.39 -5.38
C TYR A 23 5.15 11.80 -4.81
N ASN A 24 4.52 10.92 -4.03
CA ASN A 24 3.29 11.24 -3.31
C ASN A 24 3.61 12.08 -2.06
N ARG A 25 3.95 13.36 -2.28
CA ARG A 25 4.20 14.33 -1.23
C ARG A 25 2.88 14.88 -0.68
N THR A 26 2.75 14.82 0.62
CA THR A 26 1.67 15.44 1.41
C THR A 26 2.10 16.83 1.89
N GLY A 27 1.16 17.67 2.30
CA GLY A 27 1.49 18.98 2.89
C GLY A 27 2.43 18.87 4.10
N ILE A 28 2.28 17.81 4.89
CA ILE A 28 3.18 17.48 6.01
C ILE A 28 4.61 17.24 5.52
N ASP A 29 4.80 16.56 4.38
CA ASP A 29 6.16 16.32 3.87
C ASP A 29 6.81 17.61 3.39
N SER A 30 6.05 18.50 2.74
CA SER A 30 6.55 19.83 2.36
C SER A 30 6.93 20.68 3.57
N PHE A 31 6.12 20.61 4.65
CA PHE A 31 6.44 21.28 5.91
C PHE A 31 7.72 20.73 6.55
N ILE A 32 7.89 19.40 6.60
CA ILE A 32 9.12 18.78 7.13
C ILE A 32 10.35 19.20 6.31
N ILE A 33 10.22 19.27 4.97
CA ILE A 33 11.31 19.75 4.11
C ILE A 33 11.66 21.20 4.48
N ALA A 34 10.69 22.10 4.52
CA ALA A 34 10.94 23.50 4.90
C ALA A 34 11.60 23.61 6.29
N LEU A 35 11.09 22.86 7.28
CA LEU A 35 11.64 22.81 8.63
C LEU A 35 13.09 22.31 8.64
N SER A 36 13.44 21.39 7.75
CA SER A 36 14.80 20.84 7.67
C SER A 36 15.86 21.83 7.14
N TYR A 37 15.45 22.91 6.48
CA TYR A 37 16.32 23.99 5.96
C TYR A 37 16.29 25.26 6.83
N VAL A 38 15.58 25.20 7.96
CA VAL A 38 15.47 26.31 8.93
C VAL A 38 15.95 25.85 10.29
N LEU A 39 15.65 24.60 10.64
CA LEU A 39 15.99 23.98 11.92
C LEU A 39 16.22 22.48 11.70
N MET A 40 17.34 22.13 11.06
CA MET A 40 17.66 20.74 10.69
C MET A 40 17.43 19.71 11.81
N PRO A 41 17.85 19.89 13.07
CA PRO A 41 17.69 18.84 14.07
C PRO A 41 16.21 18.41 14.25
N VAL A 42 15.29 19.38 14.23
CA VAL A 42 13.86 19.11 14.34
C VAL A 42 13.31 18.54 13.03
N GLY A 43 13.72 19.08 11.88
CA GLY A 43 13.34 18.56 10.56
C GLY A 43 13.76 17.10 10.35
N LEU A 44 14.97 16.73 10.76
CA LEU A 44 15.51 15.37 10.68
C LEU A 44 14.72 14.40 11.57
N VAL A 45 14.46 14.77 12.83
CA VAL A 45 13.64 13.94 13.74
C VAL A 45 12.23 13.73 13.17
N ALA A 46 11.61 14.80 12.64
CA ALA A 46 10.31 14.71 12.00
C ALA A 46 10.34 13.81 10.73
N ALA A 47 11.39 13.90 9.92
CA ALA A 47 11.58 13.05 8.75
C ALA A 47 11.74 11.57 9.13
N ILE A 48 12.53 11.26 10.16
CA ILE A 48 12.71 9.90 10.69
C ILE A 48 11.37 9.37 11.22
N LEU A 49 10.67 10.13 12.06
CA LEU A 49 9.37 9.75 12.59
C LEU A 49 8.37 9.47 11.46
N ARG A 50 8.34 10.35 10.45
CA ARG A 50 7.50 10.20 9.27
C ARG A 50 7.82 8.91 8.51
N MET A 51 9.10 8.57 8.36
CA MET A 51 9.54 7.33 7.74
C MET A 51 9.07 6.12 8.55
N LEU A 52 9.34 6.07 9.86
CA LEU A 52 9.00 4.94 10.73
C LEU A 52 7.49 4.65 10.70
N LEU A 53 6.68 5.70 10.78
CA LEU A 53 5.21 5.59 10.76
C LEU A 53 4.63 5.16 9.40
N THR A 54 5.38 5.29 8.30
CA THR A 54 4.87 5.01 6.95
C THR A 54 5.70 4.03 6.13
N HIS A 55 6.72 3.39 6.74
CA HIS A 55 7.64 2.49 6.04
C HIS A 55 6.96 1.28 5.39
N TYR A 56 5.86 0.82 6.00
CA TYR A 56 5.09 -0.33 5.52
C TYR A 56 4.34 -0.06 4.21
N LYS A 57 4.11 1.21 3.85
CA LYS A 57 3.38 1.58 2.62
C LYS A 57 4.34 1.64 1.44
N ASN A 58 4.17 0.76 0.45
CA ASN A 58 5.00 0.75 -0.76
C ASN A 58 5.01 2.11 -1.48
N GLN A 59 3.85 2.76 -1.63
CA GLN A 59 3.76 4.08 -2.27
C GLN A 59 4.54 5.20 -1.56
N ARG A 60 4.95 5.00 -0.29
CA ARG A 60 5.64 6.01 0.53
C ARG A 60 7.14 5.81 0.60
N LYS A 61 7.67 4.62 0.30
CA LYS A 61 9.11 4.31 0.45
C LYS A 61 10.01 5.32 -0.25
N ALA A 62 9.75 5.58 -1.53
CA ALA A 62 10.50 6.55 -2.32
C ALA A 62 10.42 7.97 -1.72
N SER A 63 9.22 8.40 -1.33
CA SER A 63 9.02 9.72 -0.71
C SER A 63 9.72 9.84 0.64
N ASN A 64 9.77 8.78 1.45
CA ASN A 64 10.41 8.80 2.76
C ASN A 64 11.94 8.86 2.64
N TYR A 65 12.54 8.10 1.72
CA TYR A 65 13.98 8.21 1.43
C TYR A 65 14.33 9.60 0.90
N ASN A 66 13.50 10.13 0.00
CA ASN A 66 13.70 11.48 -0.51
C ASN A 66 13.52 12.56 0.58
N LEU A 67 12.63 12.33 1.56
CA LEU A 67 12.44 13.24 2.70
C LEU A 67 13.69 13.29 3.59
N LEU A 68 14.27 12.13 3.91
CA LEU A 68 15.53 12.05 4.66
C LEU A 68 16.71 12.65 3.89
N CYS A 69 16.75 12.46 2.56
CA CYS A 69 17.72 13.12 1.70
C CYS A 69 17.66 14.65 1.85
N HIS A 70 16.46 15.24 1.74
CA HIS A 70 16.30 16.69 1.95
C HIS A 70 16.67 17.11 3.38
N ALA A 71 16.37 16.29 4.39
CA ALA A 71 16.74 16.61 5.77
C ALA A 71 18.26 16.70 5.97
N LEU A 72 19.02 15.81 5.34
CA LEU A 72 20.48 15.83 5.39
C LEU A 72 21.08 16.99 4.58
N ILE A 73 20.54 17.27 3.39
CA ILE A 73 20.97 18.43 2.59
C ILE A 73 20.69 19.73 3.36
N GLY A 74 19.53 19.84 4.00
CA GLY A 74 19.21 20.95 4.89
C GLY A 74 20.22 21.09 6.04
N GLY A 75 20.65 19.99 6.64
CA GLY A 75 21.72 19.99 7.65
C GLY A 75 23.06 20.50 7.16
N PHE A 76 23.47 20.12 5.95
CA PHE A 76 24.67 20.67 5.33
C PHE A 76 24.54 22.19 5.14
N VAL A 77 23.40 22.66 4.62
CA VAL A 77 23.14 24.08 4.39
C VAL A 77 23.12 24.87 5.70
N ASP A 78 22.34 24.42 6.69
CA ASP A 78 22.18 25.08 7.99
C ASP A 78 23.52 25.20 8.73
N LEU A 79 24.28 24.09 8.84
CA LEU A 79 25.55 24.10 9.56
C LEU A 79 26.63 24.89 8.83
N SER A 80 26.67 24.82 7.49
CA SER A 80 27.60 25.61 6.68
C SER A 80 27.29 27.10 6.80
N LEU A 81 26.01 27.48 6.78
CA LEU A 81 25.57 28.87 6.97
C LEU A 81 25.93 29.38 8.37
N ILE A 82 25.63 28.63 9.42
CA ILE A 82 25.97 28.99 10.80
C ILE A 82 27.49 29.20 10.92
N MET A 83 28.29 28.29 10.36
CA MET A 83 29.75 28.38 10.41
C MET A 83 30.27 29.64 9.70
N ILE A 84 29.72 29.99 8.54
CA ILE A 84 30.09 31.22 7.80
C ILE A 84 29.71 32.47 8.60
N LEU A 85 28.48 32.50 9.14
CA LEU A 85 27.98 33.65 9.91
C LEU A 85 28.70 33.84 11.24
N SER A 86 29.26 32.77 11.82
CA SER A 86 30.02 32.82 13.08
C SER A 86 31.49 33.18 12.90
N GLY A 87 31.94 33.58 11.70
CA GLY A 87 33.35 33.89 11.43
C GLY A 87 34.24 32.65 11.27
N GLY A 88 33.66 31.46 11.03
CA GLY A 88 34.43 30.22 10.88
C GLY A 88 35.34 30.13 9.64
N LEU A 89 35.44 31.22 8.87
CA LEU A 89 36.34 31.37 7.73
C LEU A 89 37.56 32.27 8.02
N ASP A 90 37.73 32.76 9.24
CA ASP A 90 38.88 33.61 9.62
C ASP A 90 40.22 32.87 9.43
N ASP A 91 40.25 31.57 9.71
CA ASP A 91 41.28 30.65 9.25
C ASP A 91 40.71 29.83 8.08
N LEU A 92 41.09 30.20 6.86
CA LEU A 92 40.62 29.56 5.63
C LEU A 92 40.94 28.06 5.59
N ASN A 93 42.09 27.62 6.11
CA ASN A 93 42.47 26.21 6.05
C ASN A 93 41.58 25.37 6.96
N MET A 94 41.37 25.84 8.20
CA MET A 94 40.48 25.17 9.15
C MET A 94 39.02 25.23 8.68
N GLY A 95 38.57 26.39 8.20
CA GLY A 95 37.21 26.57 7.69
C GLY A 95 36.91 25.65 6.50
N ILE A 96 37.81 25.55 5.53
CA ILE A 96 37.68 24.62 4.40
C ILE A 96 37.63 23.17 4.90
N PHE A 97 38.51 22.79 5.82
CA PHE A 97 38.51 21.44 6.39
C PHE A 97 37.16 21.10 7.04
N PHE A 98 36.58 22.01 7.83
CA PHE A 98 35.28 21.81 8.46
C PHE A 98 34.14 21.71 7.43
N ILE A 99 34.11 22.56 6.40
CA ILE A 99 33.09 22.48 5.34
C ILE A 99 33.17 21.13 4.64
N VAL A 100 34.36 20.68 4.26
CA VAL A 100 34.55 19.38 3.59
C VAL A 100 34.11 18.25 4.51
N PHE A 101 34.45 18.32 5.80
CA PHE A 101 34.00 17.33 6.78
C PHE A 101 32.47 17.26 6.89
N ILE A 102 31.79 18.41 7.02
CA ILE A 102 30.33 18.49 7.10
C ILE A 102 29.69 18.03 5.78
N ALA A 103 30.29 18.37 4.63
CA ALA A 103 29.84 17.91 3.31
C ALA A 103 29.87 16.39 3.22
N ILE A 104 30.97 15.75 3.64
CA ILE A 104 31.07 14.28 3.66
C ILE A 104 30.03 13.70 4.62
N LEU A 105 29.91 14.25 5.83
CA LEU A 105 29.00 13.75 6.85
C LEU A 105 27.52 13.77 6.42
N PHE A 106 27.09 14.81 5.70
CA PHE A 106 25.68 15.00 5.34
C PHE A 106 25.36 14.65 3.89
N LEU A 107 26.18 15.07 2.93
CA LEU A 107 25.88 14.89 1.50
C LEU A 107 26.15 13.46 1.03
N MET A 108 27.13 12.75 1.61
CA MET A 108 27.41 11.36 1.22
C MET A 108 26.24 10.43 1.58
N PRO A 109 25.67 10.43 2.79
CA PRO A 109 24.46 9.65 3.08
C PRO A 109 23.23 10.16 2.32
N ALA A 110 23.11 11.48 2.07
CA ALA A 110 22.03 12.03 1.26
C ALA A 110 22.04 11.47 -0.17
N TYR A 111 23.22 11.34 -0.78
CA TYR A 111 23.39 10.74 -2.10
C TYR A 111 22.89 9.29 -2.14
N PHE A 112 23.25 8.46 -1.16
CA PHE A 112 22.75 7.08 -1.07
C PHE A 112 21.23 7.01 -0.89
N LEU A 113 20.66 7.88 -0.06
CA LEU A 113 19.22 7.97 0.14
C LEU A 113 18.49 8.46 -1.12
N GLY A 114 19.06 9.40 -1.87
CA GLY A 114 18.53 9.83 -3.17
C GLY A 114 18.50 8.67 -4.18
N ASN A 115 19.57 7.88 -4.25
CA ASN A 115 19.62 6.69 -5.08
C ASN A 115 18.61 5.62 -4.64
N ALA A 116 18.47 5.40 -3.33
CA ALA A 116 17.46 4.50 -2.77
C ALA A 116 16.04 4.98 -3.10
N ALA A 117 15.79 6.29 -3.06
CA ALA A 117 14.52 6.89 -3.42
C ALA A 117 14.18 6.62 -4.89
N SER A 118 15.13 6.85 -5.80
CA SER A 118 14.96 6.59 -7.24
C SER A 118 14.69 5.11 -7.53
N LYS A 119 15.44 4.21 -6.90
CA LYS A 119 15.22 2.75 -7.04
C LYS A 119 13.84 2.33 -6.51
N ALA A 120 13.44 2.84 -5.35
CA ALA A 120 12.14 2.55 -4.77
C ALA A 120 10.99 3.08 -5.64
N LYS A 121 11.17 4.28 -6.24
CA LYS A 121 10.21 4.90 -7.17
C LYS A 121 10.02 4.03 -8.41
N LEU A 122 11.13 3.58 -9.01
CA LEU A 122 11.13 2.71 -10.18
C LEU A 122 10.39 1.39 -9.89
N LYS A 123 10.80 0.69 -8.82
CA LYS A 123 10.22 -0.59 -8.42
C LYS A 123 8.72 -0.48 -8.17
N PHE A 124 8.28 0.57 -7.50
CA PHE A 124 6.86 0.78 -7.24
C PHE A 124 6.08 1.12 -8.52
N SER A 125 6.68 1.89 -9.44
CA SER A 125 6.04 2.21 -10.73
C SER A 125 5.87 0.96 -11.60
N GLN A 126 6.87 0.08 -11.63
CA GLN A 126 6.77 -1.24 -12.29
C GLN A 126 5.65 -2.09 -11.70
N LEU A 127 5.55 -2.14 -10.37
CA LEU A 127 4.50 -2.89 -9.69
C LEU A 127 3.11 -2.34 -10.02
N CYS A 128 2.95 -1.01 -10.03
CA CYS A 128 1.71 -0.34 -10.44
C CYS A 128 1.34 -0.69 -11.88
N HIS A 129 2.31 -0.68 -12.80
CA HIS A 129 2.10 -1.08 -14.18
C HIS A 129 1.64 -2.53 -14.30
N SER A 130 2.27 -3.47 -13.58
CA SER A 130 1.82 -4.86 -13.53
C SER A 130 0.38 -4.99 -13.05
N TYR A 131 -0.01 -4.25 -12.00
CA TYR A 131 -1.40 -4.24 -11.54
C TYR A 131 -2.37 -3.73 -12.59
N MET A 132 -2.02 -2.66 -13.32
CA MET A 132 -2.87 -2.13 -14.39
C MET A 132 -3.05 -3.14 -15.52
N VAL A 133 -1.97 -3.75 -16.02
CA VAL A 133 -2.05 -4.77 -17.09
C VAL A 133 -2.90 -5.97 -16.66
N MET A 134 -2.60 -6.56 -15.50
CA MET A 134 -3.37 -7.74 -15.03
C MET A 134 -4.84 -7.40 -14.79
N SER A 135 -5.13 -6.20 -14.28
CA SER A 135 -6.51 -5.83 -13.93
C SER A 135 -7.30 -5.36 -15.16
N LEU A 136 -6.73 -4.55 -16.03
CA LEU A 136 -7.45 -3.91 -17.14
C LEU A 136 -7.43 -4.76 -18.40
N ASP A 137 -6.28 -5.34 -18.73
CA ASP A 137 -6.09 -6.07 -19.99
C ASP A 137 -6.40 -7.56 -19.82
N GLU A 138 -5.89 -8.18 -18.74
CA GLU A 138 -6.07 -9.62 -18.48
C GLU A 138 -7.33 -9.93 -17.66
N GLY A 139 -7.99 -8.90 -17.10
CA GLY A 139 -9.25 -9.05 -16.36
C GLY A 139 -9.12 -9.76 -15.00
N VAL A 140 -7.92 -9.82 -14.42
CA VAL A 140 -7.69 -10.43 -13.10
C VAL A 140 -8.28 -9.51 -12.01
N ARG A 141 -9.31 -10.02 -11.32
CA ARG A 141 -10.05 -9.28 -10.28
C ARG A 141 -9.82 -9.80 -8.85
N TYR A 142 -9.06 -10.87 -8.67
CA TYR A 142 -8.88 -11.50 -7.36
C TYR A 142 -7.57 -11.09 -6.70
N ILE A 143 -7.65 -10.57 -5.48
CA ILE A 143 -6.49 -10.05 -4.73
C ILE A 143 -5.46 -11.14 -4.45
N GLY A 144 -5.90 -12.36 -4.10
CA GLY A 144 -5.01 -13.50 -3.85
C GLY A 144 -4.24 -13.92 -5.10
N THR A 145 -4.88 -13.89 -6.27
CA THR A 145 -4.23 -14.16 -7.56
C THR A 145 -3.20 -13.08 -7.89
N LEU A 146 -3.55 -11.80 -7.73
CA LEU A 146 -2.61 -10.69 -7.94
C LEU A 146 -1.41 -10.74 -6.97
N ALA A 147 -1.64 -11.12 -5.71
CA ALA A 147 -0.60 -11.32 -4.70
C ALA A 147 0.40 -12.40 -5.14
N GLN A 148 -0.11 -13.54 -5.61
CA GLN A 148 0.70 -14.65 -6.10
C GLN A 148 1.51 -14.26 -7.34
N LEU A 149 0.88 -13.60 -8.32
CA LEU A 149 1.53 -13.18 -9.56
C LEU A 149 2.60 -12.09 -9.36
N THR A 150 2.42 -11.23 -8.35
CA THR A 150 3.36 -10.11 -8.07
C THR A 150 4.35 -10.37 -6.94
N GLY A 151 4.21 -11.51 -6.23
CA GLY A 151 4.99 -11.81 -5.03
C GLY A 151 4.79 -10.79 -3.90
N GLN A 152 3.66 -10.08 -3.88
CA GLN A 152 3.30 -9.13 -2.82
C GLN A 152 2.34 -9.79 -1.83
N SER A 153 2.28 -9.28 -0.60
CA SER A 153 1.23 -9.71 0.33
C SER A 153 -0.14 -9.21 -0.13
N GLU A 154 -1.22 -9.95 0.13
CA GLU A 154 -2.59 -9.49 -0.18
C GLU A 154 -2.90 -8.14 0.48
N SER A 155 -2.33 -7.88 1.66
CA SER A 155 -2.49 -6.61 2.37
C SER A 155 -1.87 -5.43 1.62
N ASP A 156 -0.73 -5.65 0.97
CA ASP A 156 -0.03 -4.64 0.17
C ASP A 156 -0.73 -4.47 -1.18
N VAL A 157 -1.13 -5.56 -1.84
CA VAL A 157 -1.93 -5.52 -3.08
C VAL A 157 -3.18 -4.68 -2.86
N ARG A 158 -3.96 -4.96 -1.81
CA ARG A 158 -5.18 -4.20 -1.49
C ARG A 158 -4.91 -2.72 -1.30
N ARG A 159 -3.80 -2.37 -0.63
CA ARG A 159 -3.40 -0.98 -0.38
C ARG A 159 -2.95 -0.28 -1.65
N ASP A 160 -2.17 -0.98 -2.48
CA ASP A 160 -1.62 -0.45 -3.72
C ASP A 160 -2.73 -0.28 -4.77
N LEU A 161 -3.67 -1.24 -4.90
CA LEU A 161 -4.87 -1.11 -5.73
C LEU A 161 -5.75 0.07 -5.31
N ARG A 162 -5.99 0.24 -4.00
CA ARG A 162 -6.71 1.40 -3.49
C ARG A 162 -5.99 2.70 -3.85
N TYR A 163 -4.67 2.73 -3.71
CA TYR A 163 -3.87 3.89 -4.14
C TYR A 163 -4.05 4.17 -5.64
N LEU A 164 -4.04 3.15 -6.50
CA LEU A 164 -4.28 3.32 -7.94
C LEU A 164 -5.67 3.87 -8.25
N GLN A 165 -6.70 3.38 -7.56
CA GLN A 165 -8.05 3.94 -7.64
C GLN A 165 -8.07 5.40 -7.20
N GLU A 166 -7.53 5.73 -6.02
CA GLU A 166 -7.45 7.10 -5.48
C GLU A 166 -6.69 8.07 -6.40
N GLN A 167 -5.73 7.58 -7.20
CA GLN A 167 -5.03 8.39 -8.20
C GLN A 167 -5.74 8.45 -9.55
N GLY A 168 -6.86 7.75 -9.72
CA GLY A 168 -7.58 7.67 -11.00
C GLY A 168 -6.84 6.87 -12.08
N LEU A 169 -5.87 6.03 -11.70
CA LEU A 169 -5.11 5.19 -12.62
C LEU A 169 -5.88 3.92 -13.01
N ILE A 170 -6.83 3.53 -12.16
CA ILE A 170 -7.76 2.44 -12.40
C ILE A 170 -9.17 2.98 -12.09
N PRO A 171 -10.23 2.58 -12.85
CA PRO A 171 -11.58 3.03 -12.58
C PRO A 171 -12.02 2.80 -11.13
N HIS A 172 -12.60 3.83 -10.49
CA HIS A 172 -13.11 3.73 -9.11
C HIS A 172 -14.22 2.69 -8.93
N GLY A 173 -14.97 2.39 -10.00
CA GLY A 173 -16.03 1.36 -9.98
C GLY A 173 -15.50 -0.07 -10.09
N LEU A 174 -14.20 -0.25 -10.32
CA LEU A 174 -13.62 -1.57 -10.53
C LEU A 174 -13.54 -2.36 -9.23
N THR A 175 -14.33 -3.42 -9.11
CA THR A 175 -14.38 -4.24 -7.89
C THR A 175 -13.33 -5.34 -7.91
N PHE A 176 -12.57 -5.44 -6.81
CA PHE A 176 -11.64 -6.55 -6.59
C PHE A 176 -12.20 -7.49 -5.52
N TYR A 177 -12.12 -8.80 -5.79
CA TYR A 177 -12.63 -9.85 -4.93
C TYR A 177 -11.51 -10.42 -4.05
N GLU A 178 -11.87 -10.80 -2.82
CA GLU A 178 -10.95 -11.46 -1.89
C GLU A 178 -10.77 -12.94 -2.24
N GLY A 179 -9.62 -13.51 -1.86
CA GLY A 179 -9.28 -14.90 -2.15
C GLY A 179 -8.65 -15.11 -3.53
N GLN A 180 -8.56 -16.37 -3.96
CA GLN A 180 -8.02 -16.77 -5.26
C GLN A 180 -9.15 -16.94 -6.26
N GLY A 181 -8.98 -16.40 -7.46
CA GLY A 181 -9.89 -16.68 -8.56
C GLY A 181 -9.77 -18.14 -8.97
N ALA A 182 -10.91 -18.80 -9.18
CA ALA A 182 -10.90 -20.06 -9.92
C ALA A 182 -10.34 -19.76 -11.32
N GLU A 183 -9.35 -20.54 -11.77
CA GLU A 183 -8.81 -20.45 -13.12
C GLU A 183 -9.98 -20.44 -14.13
N GLY A 184 -10.18 -19.32 -14.83
CA GLY A 184 -11.23 -19.16 -15.83
C GLY A 184 -12.40 -18.23 -15.50
N SER A 185 -12.50 -17.65 -14.29
CA SER A 185 -13.56 -16.67 -14.00
C SER A 185 -13.15 -15.25 -14.41
N ALA A 186 -13.07 -15.02 -15.72
CA ALA A 186 -13.19 -13.68 -16.27
C ALA A 186 -14.63 -13.21 -15.98
N VAL A 187 -14.83 -12.51 -14.86
CA VAL A 187 -16.09 -11.83 -14.58
C VAL A 187 -16.24 -10.72 -15.62
N LYS A 188 -16.85 -11.07 -16.75
CA LYS A 188 -17.37 -10.12 -17.73
C LYS A 188 -18.48 -9.35 -17.03
N GLU A 189 -18.20 -8.13 -16.61
CA GLU A 189 -19.24 -7.18 -16.23
C GLU A 189 -20.19 -7.02 -17.41
N THR A 190 -21.38 -7.61 -17.27
CA THR A 190 -22.46 -7.44 -18.22
C THR A 190 -23.18 -6.17 -17.79
N THR A 191 -22.87 -5.05 -18.43
CA THR A 191 -23.69 -3.84 -18.36
C THR A 191 -25.05 -4.14 -19.00
N SER A 192 -25.95 -4.75 -18.22
CA SER A 192 -27.35 -4.96 -18.60
C SER A 192 -28.15 -3.72 -18.24
N THR A 193 -28.16 -2.74 -19.15
CA THR A 193 -29.26 -1.77 -19.23
C THR A 193 -30.47 -2.47 -19.86
N ALA A 194 -31.23 -3.19 -19.03
CA ALA A 194 -32.54 -3.73 -19.40
C ALA A 194 -33.64 -2.99 -18.62
N ARG A 195 -34.14 -1.95 -19.28
CA ARG A 195 -35.52 -1.42 -19.31
C ARG A 195 -36.53 -2.02 -18.32
N ALA A 196 -37.03 -1.15 -17.45
CA ALA A 196 -38.18 -1.38 -16.57
C ALA A 196 -39.53 -1.43 -17.32
N GLY A 197 -40.47 -2.19 -16.74
CA GLY A 197 -41.92 -2.23 -17.06
C GLY A 197 -42.45 -3.68 -17.07
N GLN A 198 -42.89 -4.25 -15.93
CA GLN A 198 -44.29 -4.32 -15.44
C GLN A 198 -45.23 -5.06 -16.42
N ALA A 199 -46.12 -5.99 -16.06
CA ALA A 199 -46.59 -6.58 -14.79
C ALA A 199 -47.48 -7.80 -15.14
N ALA A 200 -47.62 -8.79 -14.25
CA ALA A 200 -48.87 -9.51 -13.96
C ALA A 200 -48.61 -10.67 -12.96
N ALA A 201 -49.33 -10.64 -11.84
CA ALA A 201 -49.46 -11.72 -10.86
C ALA A 201 -50.75 -12.55 -11.16
N PRO A 202 -51.30 -13.36 -10.23
CA PRO A 202 -50.82 -14.65 -9.69
C PRO A 202 -51.88 -15.77 -9.83
N SER A 203 -51.46 -17.03 -9.77
CA SER A 203 -52.30 -18.23 -9.52
C SER A 203 -51.35 -19.32 -8.99
N GLY A 204 -51.60 -20.16 -7.99
CA GLY A 204 -52.80 -20.60 -7.30
C GLY A 204 -52.61 -22.09 -6.97
N SER A 205 -52.95 -22.47 -5.73
CA SER A 205 -53.30 -23.81 -5.22
C SER A 205 -52.28 -24.97 -5.08
N SER A 206 -52.15 -25.38 -3.80
CA SER A 206 -52.41 -26.72 -3.23
C SER A 206 -51.32 -27.81 -3.15
N GLU A 207 -50.96 -28.07 -1.88
CA GLU A 207 -50.92 -29.36 -1.18
C GLU A 207 -50.27 -30.58 -1.84
N LYS A 208 -49.22 -31.11 -1.18
CA LYS A 208 -49.33 -32.45 -0.56
C LYS A 208 -48.22 -32.74 0.46
N THR A 209 -48.69 -33.33 1.55
CA THR A 209 -48.05 -33.92 2.71
C THR A 209 -47.02 -34.99 2.35
N SER A 210 -45.91 -35.07 3.09
CA SER A 210 -45.22 -36.34 3.36
C SER A 210 -44.41 -36.23 4.65
N ALA A 211 -44.91 -36.91 5.68
CA ALA A 211 -44.23 -37.17 6.92
C ALA A 211 -43.18 -38.27 6.70
N SER A 212 -41.94 -38.03 7.14
CA SER A 212 -40.96 -39.09 7.36
C SER A 212 -40.17 -38.81 8.64
N SER A 213 -40.39 -39.71 9.58
CA SER A 213 -39.57 -40.17 10.71
C SER A 213 -38.16 -39.60 10.92
N GLN A 214 -38.00 -38.98 12.10
CA GLN A 214 -36.85 -38.88 13.04
C GLN A 214 -35.54 -39.66 12.73
N PRO A 215 -34.36 -39.13 13.14
CA PRO A 215 -33.95 -39.31 14.54
C PRO A 215 -33.24 -38.14 15.25
N LYS A 216 -33.58 -38.04 16.54
CA LYS A 216 -32.95 -37.31 17.63
C LYS A 216 -31.43 -37.63 17.71
N PRO A 217 -30.50 -36.65 17.78
CA PRO A 217 -29.10 -36.95 17.98
C PRO A 217 -28.81 -37.28 19.46
N LYS A 218 -28.10 -38.40 19.67
CA LYS A 218 -27.46 -38.79 20.93
C LYS A 218 -26.36 -37.78 21.34
N PRO A 219 -26.06 -37.62 22.64
CA PRO A 219 -25.05 -36.69 23.11
C PRO A 219 -23.64 -37.22 22.81
N GLY A 220 -22.95 -36.56 21.86
CA GLY A 220 -21.52 -36.73 21.60
C GLY A 220 -20.67 -35.79 22.47
N PRO A 221 -19.35 -36.04 22.58
CA PRO A 221 -18.47 -35.41 23.57
C PRO A 221 -18.45 -33.89 23.45
N GLN A 222 -18.51 -33.21 24.60
CA GLN A 222 -18.51 -31.75 24.71
C GLN A 222 -17.27 -31.16 24.01
N GLN A 223 -17.46 -30.60 22.81
CA GLN A 223 -16.41 -29.87 22.12
C GLN A 223 -16.19 -28.55 22.85
N LEU A 224 -14.97 -28.30 23.32
CA LEU A 224 -14.62 -27.09 24.05
C LEU A 224 -14.20 -25.97 23.09
N PRO A 225 -14.37 -24.69 23.46
CA PRO A 225 -13.88 -23.57 22.67
C PRO A 225 -12.38 -23.68 22.37
N LYS A 226 -11.99 -23.51 21.11
CA LYS A 226 -10.60 -23.64 20.65
C LYS A 226 -10.03 -22.26 20.33
N ALA A 227 -8.86 -21.95 20.89
CA ALA A 227 -8.11 -20.75 20.54
C ALA A 227 -7.33 -21.01 19.24
N MET A 228 -7.65 -20.27 18.19
CA MET A 228 -7.04 -20.40 16.86
C MET A 228 -6.38 -19.09 16.43
N ARG A 229 -5.24 -19.18 15.74
CA ARG A 229 -4.58 -18.01 15.17
C ARG A 229 -5.26 -17.63 13.85
N CYS A 230 -5.55 -16.35 13.70
CA CYS A 230 -6.15 -15.82 12.50
C CYS A 230 -5.15 -15.88 11.34
N PRO A 231 -5.51 -16.48 10.19
CA PRO A 231 -4.62 -16.55 9.03
C PRO A 231 -4.36 -15.18 8.38
N GLY A 232 -5.24 -14.20 8.60
CA GLY A 232 -5.10 -12.86 8.01
C GLY A 232 -4.14 -11.93 8.76
N CYS A 233 -4.13 -11.96 10.09
CA CYS A 233 -3.34 -11.02 10.91
C CYS A 233 -2.48 -11.68 12.00
N GLY A 234 -2.56 -13.00 12.17
CA GLY A 234 -1.83 -13.73 13.20
C GLY A 234 -2.42 -13.62 14.62
N ALA A 235 -3.46 -12.80 14.83
CA ALA A 235 -4.08 -12.62 16.14
C ALA A 235 -4.80 -13.90 16.63
N GLN A 236 -4.69 -14.20 17.92
CA GLN A 236 -5.33 -15.37 18.52
C GLN A 236 -6.78 -15.04 18.91
N ASN A 237 -7.73 -15.82 18.40
CA ASN A 237 -9.16 -15.66 18.66
C ASN A 237 -9.75 -17.00 19.14
N THR A 238 -10.75 -16.95 20.01
CA THR A 238 -11.44 -18.16 20.52
C THR A 238 -12.73 -18.37 19.73
N VAL A 239 -12.88 -19.56 19.14
CA VAL A 239 -14.06 -19.94 18.35
C VAL A 239 -14.78 -21.11 19.03
N GLN A 240 -16.10 -21.02 19.12
CA GLN A 240 -16.94 -22.10 19.65
C GLN A 240 -17.21 -23.17 18.59
N PRO A 241 -17.45 -24.43 18.98
CA PRO A 241 -17.74 -25.50 18.04
C PRO A 241 -18.95 -25.21 17.16
N GLY A 242 -18.79 -25.37 15.84
CA GLY A 242 -19.83 -25.10 14.86
C GLY A 242 -20.11 -23.61 14.60
N GLN A 243 -19.40 -22.68 15.25
CA GLN A 243 -19.56 -21.25 15.03
C GLN A 243 -18.53 -20.73 14.01
N ALA A 244 -18.97 -19.85 13.11
CA ALA A 244 -18.10 -19.01 12.31
C ALA A 244 -18.11 -17.60 12.92
N LYS A 245 -16.96 -17.12 13.42
CA LYS A 245 -16.82 -15.78 14.01
C LYS A 245 -15.80 -14.97 13.21
N PRO A 246 -16.06 -13.70 12.85
CA PRO A 246 -15.03 -12.82 12.30
C PRO A 246 -13.93 -12.55 13.34
N CYS A 247 -12.69 -12.52 12.89
CA CYS A 247 -11.53 -12.14 13.70
C CYS A 247 -11.72 -10.73 14.25
N ASP A 248 -11.49 -10.55 15.55
CA ASP A 248 -11.72 -9.29 16.25
C ASP A 248 -10.80 -8.14 15.76
N TYR A 249 -9.73 -8.47 15.01
CA TYR A 249 -8.74 -7.50 14.54
C TYR A 249 -8.81 -7.17 13.05
N CYS A 250 -9.06 -8.16 12.19
CA CYS A 250 -9.01 -7.97 10.74
C CYS A 250 -10.29 -8.40 10.03
N GLY A 251 -11.31 -8.87 10.76
CA GLY A 251 -12.61 -9.26 10.21
C GLY A 251 -12.60 -10.60 9.46
N THR A 252 -11.46 -11.27 9.32
CA THR A 252 -11.37 -12.59 8.64
C THR A 252 -12.21 -13.63 9.37
N THR A 253 -13.15 -14.26 8.67
CA THR A 253 -14.02 -15.31 9.24
C THR A 253 -13.20 -16.52 9.67
N LEU A 254 -13.30 -16.88 10.94
CA LEU A 254 -12.69 -18.05 11.54
C LEU A 254 -13.76 -19.11 11.75
N THR A 255 -13.57 -20.29 11.15
CA THR A 255 -14.44 -21.45 11.30
C THR A 255 -13.80 -22.47 12.24
N TYR A 256 -14.59 -23.09 13.10
CA TYR A 256 -14.11 -24.14 13.99
C TYR A 256 -13.69 -25.39 13.20
N SER A 257 -12.38 -25.61 13.08
CA SER A 257 -11.75 -26.77 12.43
C SER A 257 -10.88 -27.57 13.40
#